data_AF-A0A3B5MNJ9-F1
#
_entry.id   AF-A0A3B5MNJ9-F1
#
_cell.length_a   1.000
_cell.length_b   1.000
_cell.length_c   1.000
_cell.angle_alpha   90.00
_cell.angle_beta   90.00
_cell.angle_gamma   90.00
#
_symmetry.space_group_name_H-M   'P 1'
#
loop_
_entity.id
_entity.type
_entity.pdbx_description
1 polymer ?
#
loop_
_entity_poly.entity_id
_entity_poly.type
_entity_poly.pdbx_seq_one_letter_code
_entity_poly.pdbx_strand_id
1 'polypeptide(L)'
;PAGFYTTFSAANQIPQPCVMGVSPISGSAVVEEVEIVNIIQQKAPSVKQKFSMSEQRETPEPTKLDTRYFGELLADVYRKNCDIHSYIYDNVSKISGHPCLVLVQGEKQEVESLIPKGANELTKQQMRYLLETRFTAEKSMRLLLSTFSSLREELMQMSEDMRRLESEKESLERDLAFKADQALQYESLIENVRESNNKLQLSLKEAQASQRSLESQLSTCRSSDSVGNFKIKELEGRMRGLEKENEMLKQRVEVNFLQNMDYPSIKKSDWLKYRLIFSCGHFLSLQLKISELLSRLEQREITIKQKEESHGSPFVWLCRYRNQYPILGLLSDDYQATSPVKEAKTIVIERTGEMINQV
;
A
#
# COMPACT_ATOMS: atom_id res chain seq x y z
N PRO A 1 -58.91 -14.78 2.19
CA PRO A 1 -58.97 -13.44 1.56
C PRO A 1 -58.92 -12.35 2.66
N ALA A 2 -57.70 -12.14 3.14
CA ALA A 2 -57.25 -11.17 4.14
C ALA A 2 -55.75 -11.02 3.81
N GLY A 3 -55.22 -9.83 3.51
CA GLY A 3 -54.89 -8.83 4.52
C GLY A 3 -53.62 -9.27 5.22
N PHE A 4 -52.46 -8.69 4.89
CA PHE A 4 -51.36 -8.33 5.81
C PHE A 4 -50.24 -7.67 5.00
N TYR A 5 -50.14 -6.35 5.16
CA TYR A 5 -48.92 -5.59 4.90
C TYR A 5 -47.91 -5.95 5.98
N THR A 6 -46.67 -6.25 5.60
CA THR A 6 -45.56 -6.29 6.56
C THR A 6 -44.40 -5.53 5.96
N THR A 7 -44.24 -4.30 6.46
CA THR A 7 -43.06 -3.46 6.34
C THR A 7 -41.91 -4.10 7.10
N PHE A 8 -40.85 -4.51 6.38
CA PHE A 8 -39.56 -4.81 7.01
C PHE A 8 -38.82 -3.50 7.25
N SER A 9 -38.77 -3.08 8.51
CA SER A 9 -37.87 -2.06 9.03
C SER A 9 -36.47 -2.67 9.12
N ALA A 10 -35.60 -2.35 8.17
CA ALA A 10 -34.17 -2.65 8.26
C ALA A 10 -33.52 -1.53 9.09
N ALA A 11 -33.32 -1.80 10.38
CA ALA A 11 -32.48 -0.98 11.23
C ALA A 11 -31.04 -1.01 10.70
N ASN A 12 -30.49 0.18 10.45
CA ASN A 12 -29.08 0.44 10.25
C ASN A 12 -28.29 -0.05 11.47
N GLN A 13 -27.65 -1.22 11.36
CA GLN A 13 -26.61 -1.64 12.29
C GLN A 13 -25.27 -1.57 11.54
N ILE A 14 -24.56 -0.47 11.78
CA ILE A 14 -23.16 -0.25 11.40
C ILE A 14 -22.33 -1.37 12.06
N PRO A 15 -21.47 -2.12 11.34
CA PRO A 15 -20.50 -2.99 12.00
C PRO A 15 -19.49 -2.12 12.73
N GLN A 16 -19.44 -2.24 14.06
CA GLN A 16 -18.37 -1.61 14.83
C GLN A 16 -17.02 -2.24 14.48
N PRO A 17 -15.92 -1.47 14.43
CA PRO A 17 -14.59 -2.04 14.32
C PRO A 17 -14.27 -2.83 15.58
N CYS A 18 -13.81 -4.07 15.42
CA CYS A 18 -13.25 -4.87 16.51
C CYS A 18 -12.01 -4.14 17.06
N VAL A 19 -12.18 -3.49 18.20
CA VAL A 19 -11.08 -2.95 19.01
C VAL A 19 -10.38 -4.14 19.64
N MET A 20 -9.22 -4.50 19.09
CA MET A 20 -8.29 -5.43 19.74
C MET A 20 -7.84 -4.78 21.05
N GLY A 21 -8.38 -5.26 22.16
CA GLY A 21 -8.01 -4.82 23.50
C GLY A 21 -6.54 -5.15 23.75
N VAL A 22 -5.72 -4.10 23.85
CA VAL A 22 -4.36 -4.18 24.39
C VAL A 22 -4.51 -4.20 25.92
N SER A 23 -4.35 -5.37 26.53
CA SER A 23 -4.20 -5.47 27.98
C SER A 23 -2.78 -5.04 28.39
N PRO A 24 -2.61 -4.11 29.35
CA PRO A 24 -1.31 -3.83 29.91
C PRO A 24 -1.01 -4.88 30.99
N ILE A 25 -0.19 -5.88 30.67
CA ILE A 25 0.46 -6.70 31.70
C ILE A 25 1.71 -5.93 32.14
N SER A 26 1.54 -5.03 33.12
CA SER A 26 2.64 -4.48 33.89
C SER A 26 3.06 -5.51 34.94
N GLY A 27 3.83 -6.51 34.52
CA GLY A 27 4.58 -7.39 35.39
C GLY A 27 6.06 -7.10 35.21
N SER A 28 6.59 -6.15 35.99
CA SER A 28 8.03 -5.95 36.12
C SER A 28 8.62 -7.14 36.89
N ALA A 29 8.92 -8.22 36.18
CA ALA A 29 9.89 -9.19 36.68
C ALA A 29 11.27 -8.58 36.45
N VAL A 30 11.89 -8.14 37.55
CA VAL A 30 13.31 -7.83 37.60
C VAL A 30 14.05 -9.10 37.18
N VAL A 31 14.63 -9.08 35.98
CA VAL A 31 15.60 -10.09 35.57
C VAL A 31 16.85 -9.82 36.39
N GLU A 32 16.97 -10.54 37.51
CA GLU A 32 18.24 -10.65 38.20
C GLU A 32 19.12 -11.54 37.33
N GLU A 33 20.00 -10.91 36.55
CA GLU A 33 21.08 -11.59 35.84
C GLU A 33 21.97 -12.27 36.89
N VAL A 34 21.82 -13.58 37.04
CA VAL A 34 22.77 -14.37 37.84
C VAL A 34 23.99 -14.61 36.97
N GLU A 35 24.95 -13.69 37.08
CA GLU A 35 26.29 -13.84 36.56
C GLU A 35 26.96 -15.05 37.24
N ILE A 36 27.16 -16.14 36.50
CA ILE A 36 27.93 -17.30 36.97
C ILE A 36 29.41 -16.92 36.92
N VAL A 37 29.88 -16.27 37.99
CA VAL A 37 31.31 -16.03 38.20
C VAL A 37 31.96 -17.33 38.67
N ASN A 38 32.90 -17.83 37.86
CA ASN A 38 33.78 -18.94 38.19
C ASN A 38 34.65 -18.56 39.40
N ILE A 39 34.24 -18.93 40.61
CA ILE A 39 35.04 -18.70 41.81
C ILE A 39 36.11 -19.79 41.89
N ILE A 40 37.32 -19.39 41.52
CA ILE A 40 38.57 -20.10 41.78
C ILE A 40 38.73 -20.28 43.29
N GLN A 41 38.80 -21.55 43.67
CA GLN A 41 39.43 -22.15 44.85
C GLN A 41 40.20 -21.17 45.77
N GLN A 42 39.56 -20.77 46.87
CA GLN A 42 40.26 -20.25 48.05
C GLN A 42 40.34 -21.33 49.13
N LYS A 43 41.59 -21.67 49.45
CA LYS A 43 42.05 -22.59 50.50
C LYS A 43 41.66 -22.03 51.87
N ALA A 44 40.89 -22.82 52.65
CA ALA A 44 40.54 -22.48 54.02
C ALA A 44 41.78 -22.47 54.96
N PRO A 45 41.85 -21.57 55.96
CA PRO A 45 42.92 -21.58 56.95
C PRO A 45 42.71 -22.72 57.96
N SER A 46 43.75 -23.56 58.08
CA SER A 46 43.85 -24.58 59.11
C SER A 46 44.04 -23.95 60.49
N VAL A 47 43.03 -24.05 61.36
CA VAL A 47 43.20 -23.80 62.79
C VAL A 47 43.94 -25.00 63.39
N LYS A 48 45.22 -24.83 63.68
CA LYS A 48 46.02 -25.78 64.45
C LYS A 48 45.69 -25.58 65.93
N GLN A 49 44.77 -26.37 66.48
CA GLN A 49 44.60 -26.47 67.91
C GLN A 49 45.72 -27.40 68.45
N LYS A 50 46.74 -26.81 69.07
CA LYS A 50 47.73 -27.55 69.84
C LYS A 50 47.06 -28.03 71.13
N PHE A 51 46.79 -29.33 71.23
CA PHE A 51 46.65 -30.00 72.52
C PHE A 51 47.96 -30.71 72.83
N SER A 52 48.67 -30.17 73.81
CA SER A 52 49.77 -30.85 74.50
C SER A 52 49.19 -31.56 75.71
N MET A 53 49.22 -32.89 75.73
CA MET A 53 49.32 -33.68 76.96
C MET A 53 49.96 -35.03 76.61
N SER A 54 51.25 -35.11 76.87
CA SER A 54 51.92 -36.38 77.13
C SER A 54 51.82 -36.63 78.62
N GLU A 55 50.87 -37.46 79.05
CA GLU A 55 51.01 -38.22 80.29
C GLU A 55 50.50 -39.64 80.04
N GLN A 56 51.35 -40.56 80.46
CA GLN A 56 51.35 -41.97 80.15
C GLN A 56 50.56 -42.70 81.24
N ARG A 57 49.83 -43.75 80.84
CA ARG A 57 49.11 -44.77 81.65
C ARG A 57 47.68 -44.40 82.06
N GLU A 58 46.72 -44.93 81.32
CA GLU A 58 46.03 -46.18 81.63
C GLU A 58 45.38 -46.66 80.33
N THR A 59 45.59 -47.92 79.96
CA THR A 59 44.82 -48.56 78.87
C THR A 59 43.33 -48.44 79.23
N PRO A 60 42.52 -47.68 78.48
CA PRO A 60 41.08 -47.75 78.66
C PRO A 60 40.69 -49.15 78.22
N GLU A 61 40.03 -49.91 79.09
CA GLU A 61 39.31 -51.12 78.66
C GLU A 61 38.51 -50.78 77.40
N PRO A 62 38.52 -51.63 76.36
CA PRO A 62 37.71 -51.38 75.19
C PRO A 62 36.26 -51.39 75.66
N THR A 63 35.64 -50.21 75.71
CA THR A 63 34.19 -50.06 75.88
C THR A 63 33.57 -50.86 74.76
N LYS A 64 33.23 -52.11 75.06
CA LYS A 64 32.85 -53.12 74.08
C LYS A 64 31.48 -52.69 73.57
N LEU A 65 31.46 -51.90 72.50
CA LEU A 65 30.24 -51.47 71.84
C LEU A 65 29.37 -52.70 71.63
N ASP A 66 28.14 -52.66 72.13
CA ASP A 66 27.25 -53.81 72.06
C ASP A 66 27.02 -54.16 70.59
N THR A 67 27.51 -55.33 70.20
CA THR A 67 27.37 -55.85 68.84
C THR A 67 25.91 -55.99 68.40
N ARG A 68 24.98 -56.09 69.36
CA ARG A 68 23.53 -56.07 69.11
C ARG A 68 23.06 -54.68 68.70
N TYR A 69 23.44 -53.64 69.45
CA TYR A 69 23.11 -52.25 69.14
C TYR A 69 23.64 -51.83 67.75
N PHE A 70 24.86 -52.23 67.41
CA PHE A 70 25.41 -51.97 66.08
C PHE A 70 24.63 -52.67 64.96
N GLY A 71 24.18 -53.91 65.19
CA GLY A 71 23.35 -54.64 64.24
C GLY A 71 21.97 -54.00 64.04
N GLU A 72 21.35 -53.50 65.10
CA GLU A 72 20.07 -52.77 65.04
C GLU A 72 20.21 -51.46 64.24
N LEU A 73 21.27 -50.69 64.48
CA LEU A 73 21.55 -49.47 63.73
C LEU A 73 21.73 -49.74 62.23
N LEU A 74 22.47 -50.79 61.87
CA LEU A 74 22.64 -51.17 60.47
C LEU A 74 21.33 -51.58 59.80
N ALA A 75 20.45 -52.29 60.52
CA ALA A 75 19.13 -52.65 60.04
C ALA A 75 18.24 -51.41 59.84
N ASP A 76 18.29 -50.44 60.77
CA ASP A 76 17.57 -49.17 60.65
C ASP A 76 18.06 -48.32 59.48
N VAL A 77 19.38 -48.21 59.31
CA VAL A 77 19.98 -47.50 58.18
C VAL A 77 19.58 -48.14 56.86
N TYR A 78 19.62 -49.47 56.79
CA TYR A 78 19.18 -50.22 55.61
C TYR A 78 17.70 -49.97 55.28
N ARG A 79 16.80 -50.05 56.27
CA ARG A 79 15.37 -49.76 56.10
C ARG A 79 15.15 -48.35 55.55
N LYS A 80 15.76 -47.34 56.18
CA LYS A 80 15.66 -45.94 55.72
C LYS A 80 16.20 -45.76 54.31
N ASN A 81 17.27 -46.45 53.94
CA ASN A 81 17.83 -46.40 52.58
C ASN A 81 16.85 -47.00 51.55
N CYS A 82 16.15 -48.09 51.89
CA CYS A 82 15.10 -48.66 51.05
C CYS A 82 13.89 -47.74 50.90
N ASP A 83 13.46 -47.08 51.99
CA ASP A 83 12.37 -46.10 51.96
C ASP A 83 12.73 -44.91 51.05
N ILE A 84 13.96 -44.39 51.20
CA ILE A 84 14.48 -43.30 50.35
C ILE A 84 14.52 -43.74 48.88
N HIS A 85 15.03 -44.94 48.59
CA HIS A 85 15.08 -45.45 47.22
C HIS A 85 13.68 -45.56 46.60
N SER A 86 12.71 -46.09 47.34
CA SER A 86 11.31 -46.22 46.89
C SER A 86 10.70 -44.84 46.62
N TYR A 87 10.91 -43.89 47.53
CA TYR A 87 10.44 -42.52 47.35
C TYR A 87 11.06 -41.83 46.13
N ILE A 88 12.38 -41.98 45.93
CA ILE A 88 13.07 -41.46 44.74
C ILE A 88 12.52 -42.11 43.49
N TYR A 89 12.35 -43.43 43.49
CA TYR A 89 11.86 -44.20 42.36
C TYR A 89 10.46 -43.73 41.92
N ASP A 90 9.55 -43.56 42.87
CA ASP A 90 8.18 -43.10 42.58
C ASP A 90 8.16 -41.69 41.99
N ASN A 91 9.00 -40.77 42.49
CA ASN A 91 9.06 -39.41 41.98
C ASN A 91 9.73 -39.34 40.61
N VAL A 92 10.84 -40.06 40.41
CA VAL A 92 11.51 -40.14 39.11
C VAL A 92 10.60 -40.73 38.05
N SER A 93 9.86 -41.79 38.39
CA SER A 93 8.92 -42.43 37.46
C SER A 93 7.78 -41.50 37.01
N LYS A 94 7.38 -40.55 37.85
CA LYS A 94 6.39 -39.52 37.48
C LYS A 94 6.97 -38.44 36.56
N ILE A 95 8.24 -38.09 36.73
CA ILE A 95 8.91 -37.04 35.97
C ILE A 95 9.23 -37.52 34.55
N SER A 96 9.80 -38.72 34.42
CA SER A 96 10.36 -39.13 33.13
C SER A 96 9.33 -39.59 32.11
N GLY A 97 8.11 -39.99 32.52
CA GLY A 97 7.05 -40.50 31.63
C GLY A 97 7.39 -41.82 30.89
N HIS A 98 8.68 -42.07 30.69
CA HIS A 98 9.32 -43.26 30.20
C HIS A 98 10.15 -43.89 31.31
N PRO A 99 9.98 -45.18 31.58
CA PRO A 99 10.73 -45.82 32.64
C PRO A 99 12.19 -45.88 32.20
N CYS A 100 13.06 -45.23 32.98
CA CYS A 100 14.51 -45.28 32.86
C CYS A 100 15.01 -46.71 33.19
N LEU A 101 14.66 -47.68 32.35
CA LEU A 101 14.90 -49.11 32.53
C LEU A 101 16.35 -49.50 32.23
N VAL A 102 17.08 -48.67 31.47
CA VAL A 102 18.35 -49.07 30.85
C VAL A 102 19.50 -49.22 31.86
N LEU A 103 19.41 -48.61 33.05
CA LEU A 103 20.53 -48.60 34.02
C LEU A 103 20.33 -49.43 35.28
N VAL A 104 19.12 -49.95 35.53
CA VAL A 104 18.82 -50.74 36.74
C VAL A 104 18.97 -52.25 36.50
N GLN A 105 18.98 -52.70 35.24
CA GLN A 105 18.95 -54.12 34.89
C GLN A 105 20.32 -54.84 34.93
N GLY A 106 21.42 -54.11 35.14
CA GLY A 106 22.77 -54.62 34.89
C GLY A 106 23.50 -55.32 36.05
N GLU A 107 23.19 -55.04 37.32
CA GLU A 107 24.07 -55.48 38.41
C GLU A 107 23.25 -55.94 39.62
N LYS A 108 22.77 -57.19 39.56
CA LYS A 108 22.55 -57.95 40.80
C LYS A 108 23.92 -58.31 41.35
N GLN A 109 24.56 -57.34 42.01
CA GLN A 109 25.76 -57.63 42.75
C GLN A 109 25.34 -58.51 43.94
N GLU A 110 25.63 -59.80 43.85
CA GLU A 110 25.28 -60.76 44.90
C GLU A 110 26.09 -60.45 46.14
N VAL A 111 25.43 -59.81 47.11
CA VAL A 111 25.99 -59.44 48.41
C VAL A 111 26.70 -60.64 49.07
N GLU A 112 26.15 -61.85 48.93
CA GLU A 112 26.74 -63.07 49.49
C GLU A 112 28.10 -63.46 48.88
N SER A 113 28.38 -63.06 47.63
CA SER A 113 29.67 -63.34 46.98
C SER A 113 30.82 -62.51 47.57
N LEU A 114 30.50 -61.36 48.17
CA LEU A 114 31.46 -60.43 48.77
C LEU A 114 31.73 -60.73 50.25
N ILE A 115 30.97 -61.65 50.84
CA ILE A 115 31.09 -62.01 52.26
C ILE A 115 32.07 -63.18 52.43
N PRO A 116 33.10 -63.04 53.28
CA PRO A 116 34.00 -64.13 53.62
C PRO A 116 33.27 -65.35 54.23
N LYS A 117 33.51 -66.54 53.65
CA LYS A 117 32.82 -67.79 54.05
C LYS A 117 33.13 -68.24 55.50
N GLY A 118 34.27 -67.84 56.06
CA GLY A 118 34.73 -68.21 57.41
C GLY A 118 34.30 -67.27 58.55
N ALA A 119 33.48 -66.25 58.28
CA ALA A 119 33.02 -65.31 59.31
C ALA A 119 31.88 -65.91 60.16
N ASN A 120 31.72 -65.42 61.39
CA ASN A 120 30.56 -65.75 62.22
C ASN A 120 29.26 -65.20 61.60
N GLU A 121 28.12 -65.86 61.79
CA GLU A 121 26.82 -65.49 61.19
C GLU A 121 26.39 -64.06 61.55
N LEU A 122 26.67 -63.61 62.76
CA LEU A 122 26.44 -62.22 63.17
C LEU A 122 27.23 -61.23 62.30
N THR A 123 28.51 -61.54 62.06
CA THR A 123 29.40 -60.71 61.25
C THR A 123 29.00 -60.76 59.77
N LYS A 124 28.57 -61.93 59.27
CA LYS A 124 27.98 -62.05 57.93
C LYS A 124 26.76 -61.16 57.79
N GLN A 125 25.86 -61.16 58.78
CA GLN A 125 24.67 -60.31 58.75
C GLN A 125 25.00 -58.82 58.78
N GLN A 126 25.97 -58.39 59.59
CA GLN A 126 26.44 -57.01 59.60
C GLN A 126 27.06 -56.60 58.26
N MET A 127 27.85 -57.49 57.64
CA MET A 127 28.39 -57.28 56.29
C MET A 127 27.27 -57.17 55.23
N ARG A 128 26.21 -57.99 55.32
CA ARG A 128 25.03 -57.87 54.44
C ARG A 128 24.41 -56.50 54.52
N TYR A 129 24.04 -56.05 55.72
CA TYR A 129 23.39 -54.75 55.88
C TYR A 129 24.25 -53.59 55.35
N LEU A 130 25.56 -53.61 55.57
CA LEU A 130 26.47 -52.59 55.03
C LEU A 130 26.49 -52.59 53.50
N LEU A 131 26.64 -53.77 52.90
CA LEU A 131 26.72 -53.93 51.44
C LEU A 131 25.38 -53.59 50.77
N GLU A 132 24.27 -54.10 51.30
CA GLU A 132 22.93 -53.81 50.78
C GLU A 132 22.60 -52.32 50.87
N THR A 133 22.92 -51.67 52.00
CA THR A 133 22.76 -50.22 52.16
C THR A 133 23.56 -49.46 51.10
N ARG A 134 24.82 -49.84 50.86
CA ARG A 134 25.64 -49.21 49.82
C ARG A 134 25.03 -49.40 48.43
N PHE A 135 24.63 -50.62 48.08
CA PHE A 135 24.07 -50.92 46.76
C PHE A 135 22.73 -50.21 46.51
N THR A 136 21.86 -50.09 47.52
CA THR A 136 20.60 -49.34 47.41
C THR A 136 20.86 -47.83 47.23
N ALA A 137 21.86 -47.27 47.90
CA ALA A 137 22.27 -45.89 47.69
C ALA A 137 22.82 -45.67 46.27
N GLU A 138 23.64 -46.60 45.77
CA GLU A 138 24.19 -46.54 44.40
C GLU A 138 23.08 -46.60 43.34
N LYS A 139 22.09 -47.50 43.50
CA LYS A 139 20.92 -47.58 42.62
C LYS A 139 20.11 -46.28 42.62
N SER A 140 19.87 -45.71 43.81
CA SER A 140 19.16 -44.43 43.96
C SER A 140 19.89 -43.30 43.25
N MET A 141 21.22 -43.23 43.40
CA MET A 141 22.05 -42.22 42.76
C MET A 141 22.06 -42.38 41.24
N ARG A 142 22.20 -43.61 40.74
CA ARG A 142 22.17 -43.90 39.30
C ARG A 142 20.84 -43.47 38.67
N LEU A 143 19.73 -43.74 39.35
CA LEU A 143 18.40 -43.32 38.92
C LEU A 143 18.27 -41.79 38.85
N LEU A 144 18.70 -41.08 39.90
CA LEU A 144 18.71 -39.61 39.93
C LEU A 144 19.56 -39.02 38.80
N LEU A 145 20.80 -39.48 38.64
CA LEU A 145 21.72 -38.95 37.63
C LEU A 145 21.19 -39.18 36.21
N SER A 146 20.61 -40.36 35.93
CA SER A 146 19.99 -40.63 34.63
C SER A 146 18.80 -39.72 34.36
N THR A 147 17.99 -39.45 35.38
CA THR A 147 16.82 -38.56 35.27
C THR A 147 17.25 -37.12 35.01
N PHE A 148 18.25 -36.64 35.75
CA PHE A 148 18.81 -35.30 35.51
C PHE A 148 19.46 -35.17 34.13
N SER A 149 20.10 -36.23 33.62
CA SER A 149 20.64 -36.22 32.25
C SER A 149 19.53 -36.11 31.20
N SER A 150 18.47 -36.91 31.32
CA SER A 150 17.30 -36.86 30.41
C SER A 150 16.65 -35.48 30.42
N LEU A 151 16.36 -34.95 31.62
CA LEU A 151 15.73 -33.64 31.75
C LEU A 151 16.61 -32.52 31.17
N ARG A 152 17.93 -32.60 31.35
CA ARG A 152 18.86 -31.65 30.75
C ARG A 152 18.80 -31.71 29.22
N GLU A 153 18.74 -32.91 28.64
CA GLU A 153 18.62 -33.10 27.19
C GLU A 153 17.28 -32.55 26.67
N GLU A 154 16.17 -32.81 27.36
CA GLU A 154 14.85 -32.26 27.01
C GLU A 154 14.82 -30.74 27.09
N LEU A 155 15.42 -30.13 28.12
CA LEU A 155 15.55 -28.68 28.25
C LEU A 155 16.40 -28.07 27.11
N MET A 156 17.48 -28.75 26.73
CA MET A 156 18.30 -28.35 25.58
C MET A 156 17.55 -28.46 24.25
N GLN A 157 16.73 -29.51 24.08
CA GLN A 157 15.90 -29.66 22.89
C GLN A 157 14.82 -28.57 22.82
N MET A 158 14.12 -28.30 23.93
CA MET A 158 13.11 -27.25 23.98
C MET A 158 13.69 -25.85 23.75
N SER A 159 14.90 -25.56 24.24
CA SER A 159 15.55 -24.27 23.99
C SER A 159 15.94 -24.10 22.52
N GLU A 160 16.39 -25.17 21.85
CA GLU A 160 16.65 -25.16 20.41
C GLU A 160 15.36 -25.00 19.60
N ASP A 161 14.28 -25.69 19.97
CA ASP A 161 12.98 -25.55 19.32
C ASP A 161 12.42 -24.12 19.47
N MET A 162 12.59 -23.51 20.64
CA MET A 162 12.22 -22.12 20.89
C MET A 162 12.99 -21.17 19.96
N ARG A 163 14.31 -21.32 19.87
CA ARG A 163 15.16 -20.53 18.98
C ARG A 163 14.77 -20.71 17.50
N ARG A 164 14.43 -21.93 17.08
CA ARG A 164 13.94 -22.20 15.72
C ARG A 164 12.61 -21.49 15.46
N LEU A 165 11.65 -21.61 16.38
CA LEU A 165 10.35 -20.95 16.27
C LEU A 165 10.48 -19.42 16.23
N GLU A 166 11.39 -18.83 17.00
CA GLU A 166 11.70 -17.40 16.93
C GLU A 166 12.20 -17.01 15.54
N SER A 167 13.11 -17.78 14.94
CA SER A 167 13.60 -17.50 13.58
C SER A 167 12.51 -17.64 12.50
N GLU A 168 11.64 -18.65 12.62
CA GLU A 168 10.49 -18.84 11.73
C GLU A 168 9.50 -17.68 11.88
N LYS A 169 9.22 -17.25 13.12
CA LYS A 169 8.39 -16.07 13.41
C LYS A 169 8.95 -14.81 12.75
N GLU A 170 10.25 -14.50 12.94
CA GLU A 170 10.88 -13.33 12.32
C GLU A 170 10.81 -13.37 10.79
N SER A 171 10.91 -14.56 10.19
CA SER A 171 10.74 -14.73 8.74
C SER A 171 9.31 -14.43 8.28
N LEU A 172 8.31 -14.94 9.02
CA LEU A 172 6.90 -14.69 8.72
C LEU A 172 6.50 -13.23 8.94
N GLU A 173 7.07 -12.56 9.94
CA GLU A 173 6.85 -11.13 10.18
C GLU A 173 7.39 -10.27 9.03
N ARG A 174 8.57 -10.60 8.50
CA ARG A 174 9.13 -9.94 7.31
C ARG A 174 8.24 -10.15 6.07
N ASP A 175 7.76 -11.37 5.85
CA ASP A 175 6.87 -11.68 4.73
C ASP A 175 5.52 -10.96 4.87
N LEU A 176 4.96 -10.92 6.08
CA LEU A 176 3.72 -10.19 6.36
C LEU A 176 3.89 -8.69 6.12
N ALA A 177 5.00 -8.10 6.56
CA ALA A 177 5.31 -6.68 6.33
C ALA A 177 5.43 -6.37 4.83
N PHE A 178 6.10 -7.24 4.06
CA PHE A 178 6.18 -7.11 2.61
C PHE A 178 4.79 -7.19 1.94
N LYS A 179 3.94 -8.12 2.40
CA LYS A 179 2.57 -8.24 1.88
C LYS A 179 1.68 -7.07 2.26
N ALA A 180 1.86 -6.49 3.44
CA ALA A 180 1.18 -5.27 3.86
C ALA A 180 1.58 -4.08 2.97
N ASP A 181 2.87 -3.90 2.68
CA ASP A 181 3.34 -2.85 1.76
C ASP A 181 2.78 -3.06 0.34
N GLN A 182 2.81 -4.30 -0.17
CA GLN A 182 2.21 -4.64 -1.46
C GLN A 182 0.71 -4.29 -1.49
N ALA A 183 -0.03 -4.53 -0.41
CA ALA A 183 -1.44 -4.17 -0.32
C ALA A 183 -1.64 -2.64 -0.38
N LEU A 184 -0.81 -1.87 0.33
CA LEU A 184 -0.86 -0.40 0.30
C LEU A 184 -0.56 0.16 -1.10
N GLN A 185 0.39 -0.44 -1.83
CA GLN A 185 0.68 -0.05 -3.21
C GLN A 185 -0.52 -0.29 -4.13
N TYR A 186 -1.22 -1.42 -3.97
CA TYR A 186 -2.43 -1.70 -4.75
C TYR A 186 -3.59 -0.78 -4.38
N GLU A 187 -3.76 -0.47 -3.10
CA GLU A 187 -4.77 0.51 -2.64
C GLU A 187 -4.51 1.89 -3.25
N SER A 188 -3.26 2.37 -3.22
CA SER A 188 -2.87 3.63 -3.85
C SER A 188 -3.15 3.64 -5.36
N LEU A 189 -2.85 2.55 -6.06
CA LEU A 189 -3.14 2.43 -7.49
C LEU A 189 -4.65 2.51 -7.77
N ILE A 190 -5.47 1.81 -6.98
CA ILE A 190 -6.94 1.84 -7.10
C ILE A 190 -7.45 3.26 -6.86
N GLU A 191 -6.94 3.95 -5.84
CA GLU A 191 -7.37 5.32 -5.53
C GLU A 191 -7.00 6.29 -6.65
N ASN A 192 -5.80 6.19 -7.21
CA ASN A 192 -5.40 7.00 -8.37
C ASN A 192 -6.28 6.76 -9.60
N VAL A 193 -6.66 5.51 -9.86
CA VAL A 193 -7.58 5.17 -10.97
C VAL A 193 -8.98 5.74 -10.72
N ARG A 194 -9.48 5.65 -9.49
CA ARG A 194 -10.77 6.25 -9.10
C ARG A 194 -10.75 7.77 -9.25
N GLU A 195 -9.69 8.43 -8.79
CA GLU A 195 -9.54 9.88 -8.89
C GLU A 195 -9.45 10.33 -10.36
N SER A 196 -8.69 9.61 -11.20
CA SER A 196 -8.62 9.87 -12.64
C SER A 196 -9.99 9.72 -13.31
N ASN A 197 -10.74 8.67 -12.99
CA ASN A 197 -12.09 8.47 -13.51
C ASN A 197 -13.03 9.61 -13.08
N ASN A 198 -12.96 10.04 -11.82
CA ASN A 198 -13.74 11.17 -11.30
C ASN A 198 -13.39 12.47 -12.04
N LYS A 199 -12.10 12.77 -12.25
CA LYS A 199 -11.63 13.93 -13.02
C LYS A 199 -12.17 13.91 -14.46
N LEU A 200 -12.12 12.76 -15.12
CA LEU A 200 -12.68 12.58 -16.47
C LEU A 200 -14.19 12.80 -16.50
N GLN A 201 -14.93 12.27 -15.53
CA GLN A 201 -16.38 12.50 -15.44
C GLN A 201 -16.74 13.97 -15.22
N LEU A 202 -15.99 14.68 -14.38
CA LEU A 202 -16.18 16.12 -14.16
C LEU A 202 -15.92 16.91 -15.44
N SER A 203 -14.78 16.65 -16.10
CA SER A 203 -14.43 17.29 -17.37
C SER A 203 -15.47 17.02 -18.46
N LEU A 204 -16.00 15.80 -18.54
CA LEU A 204 -17.08 15.45 -19.46
C LEU A 204 -18.35 16.24 -19.17
N LYS A 205 -18.75 16.37 -17.90
CA LYS A 205 -19.94 17.15 -17.49
C LYS A 205 -19.78 18.63 -17.83
N GLU A 206 -18.59 19.20 -17.63
CA GLU A 206 -18.26 20.57 -18.00
C GLU A 206 -18.32 20.77 -19.52
N ALA A 207 -17.74 19.86 -20.30
CA ALA A 207 -17.83 19.88 -21.77
C ALA A 207 -19.28 19.74 -22.27
N GLN A 208 -20.10 18.89 -21.64
CA GLN A 208 -21.52 18.78 -21.95
C GLN A 208 -22.30 20.05 -21.60
N ALA A 209 -21.92 20.77 -20.53
CA ALA A 209 -22.55 22.03 -20.17
C ALA A 209 -22.16 23.15 -21.16
N SER A 210 -20.89 23.20 -21.58
CA SER A 210 -20.43 24.15 -22.59
C SER A 210 -21.07 23.88 -23.95
N GLN A 211 -21.19 22.62 -24.36
CA GLN A 211 -21.91 22.22 -25.57
C GLN A 211 -23.36 22.72 -25.55
N ARG A 212 -24.11 22.45 -24.47
CA ARG A 212 -25.50 22.93 -24.33
C ARG A 212 -25.62 24.45 -24.38
N SER A 213 -24.65 25.17 -23.81
CA SER A 213 -24.59 26.63 -23.90
C SER A 213 -24.41 27.10 -25.35
N LEU A 214 -23.49 26.49 -26.10
CA LEU A 214 -23.26 26.80 -27.51
C LEU A 214 -24.47 26.46 -28.39
N GLU A 215 -25.14 25.32 -28.15
CA GLU A 215 -26.37 24.94 -28.85
C GLU A 215 -27.50 25.96 -28.61
N SER A 216 -27.62 26.48 -27.38
CA SER A 216 -28.57 27.54 -27.03
C SER A 216 -28.22 28.87 -27.73
N GLN A 217 -26.95 29.26 -27.73
CA GLN A 217 -26.48 30.45 -28.45
C GLN A 217 -26.74 30.34 -29.96
N LEU A 218 -26.47 29.17 -30.55
CA LEU A 218 -26.70 28.91 -31.97
C LEU A 218 -28.20 28.96 -32.31
N SER A 219 -29.05 28.41 -31.45
CA SER A 219 -30.51 28.50 -31.59
C SER A 219 -31.00 29.95 -31.53
N THR A 220 -30.47 30.74 -30.60
CA THR A 220 -30.76 32.17 -30.46
C THR A 220 -30.33 32.96 -31.70
N CYS A 221 -29.12 32.70 -32.20
CA CYS A 221 -28.58 33.32 -33.40
C CYS A 221 -29.43 33.01 -34.64
N ARG A 222 -29.79 31.73 -34.86
CA ARG A 222 -30.69 31.32 -35.95
C ARG A 222 -32.05 32.03 -35.89
N SER A 223 -32.62 32.20 -34.70
CA SER A 223 -33.88 32.94 -34.55
C SER A 223 -33.73 34.41 -34.92
N SER A 224 -32.62 35.04 -34.53
CA SER A 224 -32.33 36.45 -34.87
C SER A 224 -32.08 36.63 -36.37
N ASP A 225 -31.38 35.69 -37.01
CA ASP A 225 -31.16 35.68 -38.45
C ASP A 225 -32.48 35.55 -39.22
N SER A 226 -33.41 34.74 -38.73
CA SER A 226 -34.74 34.62 -39.35
C SER A 226 -35.52 35.94 -39.30
N VAL A 227 -35.41 36.69 -38.20
CA VAL A 227 -36.01 38.03 -38.05
C VAL A 227 -35.34 39.02 -39.00
N GLY A 228 -34.00 38.99 -39.10
CA GLY A 228 -33.25 39.80 -40.05
C GLY A 228 -33.64 39.52 -41.51
N ASN A 229 -33.73 38.24 -41.88
CA ASN A 229 -34.15 37.79 -43.21
C ASN A 229 -35.57 38.24 -43.55
N PHE A 230 -36.51 38.17 -42.59
CA PHE A 230 -37.86 38.71 -42.79
C PHE A 230 -37.82 40.21 -43.08
N LYS A 231 -37.02 40.97 -42.33
CA LYS A 231 -36.89 42.42 -42.51
C LYS A 231 -36.29 42.78 -43.87
N ILE A 232 -35.29 42.04 -44.32
CA ILE A 232 -34.69 42.20 -45.65
C ILE A 232 -35.76 41.97 -46.72
N LYS A 233 -36.51 40.87 -46.63
CA LYS A 233 -37.56 40.53 -47.61
C LYS A 233 -38.68 41.57 -47.66
N GLU A 234 -39.04 42.17 -46.52
CA GLU A 234 -39.98 43.28 -46.45
C GLU A 234 -39.47 44.51 -47.22
N LEU A 235 -38.22 44.92 -46.97
CA LEU A 235 -37.59 46.07 -47.63
C LEU A 235 -37.45 45.86 -49.14
N GLU A 236 -37.06 44.67 -49.57
CA GLU A 236 -37.02 44.31 -51.00
C GLU A 236 -38.40 44.42 -51.66
N GLY A 237 -39.46 44.02 -50.96
CA GLY A 237 -40.83 44.16 -51.42
C GLY A 237 -41.23 45.63 -51.64
N ARG A 238 -40.90 46.50 -50.68
CA ARG A 238 -41.13 47.96 -50.78
C ARG A 238 -40.32 48.58 -51.92
N MET A 239 -39.05 48.21 -52.04
CA MET A 239 -38.17 48.66 -53.12
C MET A 239 -38.75 48.31 -54.49
N ARG A 240 -39.15 47.04 -54.71
CA ARG A 240 -39.82 46.63 -55.96
C ARG A 240 -41.11 47.38 -56.23
N GLY A 241 -41.87 47.73 -55.20
CA GLY A 241 -43.08 48.56 -55.32
C GLY A 241 -42.76 49.98 -55.81
N LEU A 242 -41.77 50.62 -55.18
CA LEU A 242 -41.28 51.95 -55.58
C LEU A 242 -40.68 51.94 -56.99
N GLU A 243 -39.95 50.89 -57.37
CA GLU A 243 -39.42 50.74 -58.73
C GLU A 243 -40.55 50.71 -59.77
N LYS A 244 -41.63 49.95 -59.51
CA LYS A 244 -42.81 49.93 -60.39
C LYS A 244 -43.51 51.28 -60.45
N GLU A 245 -43.66 51.97 -59.32
CA GLU A 245 -44.24 53.31 -59.28
C GLU A 245 -43.40 54.31 -60.07
N ASN A 246 -42.08 54.28 -59.90
CA ASN A 246 -41.15 55.12 -60.63
C ASN A 246 -41.23 54.85 -62.14
N GLU A 247 -41.37 53.59 -62.54
CA GLU A 247 -41.58 53.22 -63.95
C GLU A 247 -42.93 53.74 -64.48
N MET A 248 -44.01 53.63 -63.71
CA MET A 248 -45.31 54.24 -64.07
C MET A 248 -45.23 55.76 -64.14
N LEU A 249 -44.49 56.41 -63.24
CA LEU A 249 -44.29 57.85 -63.26
C LEU A 249 -43.46 58.28 -64.47
N LYS A 250 -42.40 57.54 -64.83
CA LYS A 250 -41.67 57.78 -66.08
C LYS A 250 -42.59 57.66 -67.28
N GLN A 251 -43.42 56.62 -67.37
CA GLN A 251 -44.40 56.48 -68.45
C GLN A 251 -45.40 57.64 -68.45
N ARG A 252 -45.92 58.06 -67.29
CA ARG A 252 -46.81 59.23 -67.19
C ARG A 252 -46.12 60.52 -67.59
N VAL A 253 -44.86 60.72 -67.23
CA VAL A 253 -44.06 61.87 -67.67
C VAL A 253 -43.80 61.82 -69.16
N GLU A 254 -43.47 60.66 -69.73
CA GLU A 254 -43.30 60.47 -71.18
C GLU A 254 -44.60 60.79 -71.92
N VAL A 255 -45.74 60.27 -71.46
CA VAL A 255 -47.06 60.57 -72.04
C VAL A 255 -47.41 62.05 -71.89
N ASN A 256 -47.18 62.66 -70.72
CA ASN A 256 -47.45 64.07 -70.47
C ASN A 256 -46.49 64.99 -71.29
N PHE A 257 -45.25 64.55 -71.49
CA PHE A 257 -44.25 65.21 -72.35
C PHE A 257 -44.62 65.11 -73.83
N LEU A 258 -45.16 63.97 -74.27
CA LEU A 258 -45.68 63.79 -75.62
C LEU A 258 -46.99 64.57 -75.86
N GLN A 259 -47.80 64.77 -74.83
CA GLN A 259 -49.09 65.47 -74.91
C GLN A 259 -48.97 67.01 -74.80
N ASN A 260 -47.84 67.54 -74.34
CA ASN A 260 -47.55 68.98 -74.21
C ASN A 260 -46.58 69.54 -75.27
N MET A 261 -46.35 68.82 -76.37
CA MET A 261 -45.58 69.33 -77.52
C MET A 261 -46.45 70.20 -78.42
N ASP A 262 -46.61 71.47 -78.05
CA ASP A 262 -46.80 72.56 -79.01
C ASP A 262 -45.51 73.41 -79.01
N TYR A 263 -44.82 73.44 -80.15
CA TYR A 263 -43.44 73.93 -80.32
C TYR A 263 -43.35 75.46 -80.27
N PRO A 264 -42.17 76.01 -79.88
CA PRO A 264 -41.37 76.65 -80.92
C PRO A 264 -39.87 76.32 -80.87
N SER A 265 -39.38 75.86 -82.02
CA SER A 265 -38.06 76.07 -82.63
C SER A 265 -36.84 76.37 -81.74
N ILE A 266 -36.19 75.34 -81.19
CA ILE A 266 -34.77 75.38 -80.80
C ILE A 266 -34.02 74.25 -81.51
N LYS A 267 -32.86 74.60 -82.07
CA LYS A 267 -32.09 73.82 -83.04
C LYS A 267 -31.62 72.48 -82.45
N LYS A 268 -31.74 71.41 -83.24
CA LYS A 268 -31.32 70.02 -82.95
C LYS A 268 -29.86 69.90 -82.46
N SER A 269 -29.01 70.90 -82.73
CA SER A 269 -27.63 71.00 -82.24
C SER A 269 -27.52 71.25 -80.74
N ASP A 270 -28.46 71.96 -80.13
CA ASP A 270 -28.40 72.34 -78.71
C ASP A 270 -28.91 71.21 -77.80
N TRP A 271 -29.82 70.40 -78.31
CA TRP A 271 -30.35 69.23 -77.60
C TRP A 271 -29.33 68.09 -77.48
N LEU A 272 -28.51 67.87 -78.52
CA LEU A 272 -27.39 66.94 -78.46
C LEU A 272 -26.31 67.42 -77.47
N LYS A 273 -26.10 68.74 -77.33
CA LYS A 273 -25.21 69.30 -76.29
C LYS A 273 -25.74 69.04 -74.89
N TYR A 274 -27.01 69.31 -74.60
CA TYR A 274 -27.59 69.02 -73.28
C TYR A 274 -27.62 67.52 -72.94
N ARG A 275 -27.90 66.65 -73.92
CA ARG A 275 -27.84 65.19 -73.77
C ARG A 275 -26.40 64.72 -73.47
N LEU A 276 -25.41 65.25 -74.18
CA LEU A 276 -24.00 64.89 -74.00
C LEU A 276 -23.45 65.41 -72.66
N ILE A 277 -23.82 66.62 -72.24
CA ILE A 277 -23.44 67.20 -70.95
C ILE A 277 -24.09 66.44 -69.78
N PHE A 278 -25.37 66.08 -69.87
CA PHE A 278 -26.05 65.29 -68.83
C PHE A 278 -25.52 63.86 -68.74
N SER A 279 -25.23 63.22 -69.88
CA SER A 279 -24.64 61.88 -69.93
C SER A 279 -23.20 61.87 -69.42
N CYS A 280 -22.36 62.87 -69.75
CA CYS A 280 -21.00 62.99 -69.22
C CYS A 280 -20.99 63.32 -67.72
N GLY A 281 -21.86 64.22 -67.25
CA GLY A 281 -21.96 64.55 -65.82
C GLY A 281 -22.41 63.37 -64.97
N HIS A 282 -23.38 62.58 -65.45
CA HIS A 282 -23.80 61.36 -64.79
C HIS A 282 -22.71 60.29 -64.83
N PHE A 283 -21.98 60.16 -65.95
CA PHE A 283 -20.85 59.22 -66.05
C PHE A 283 -19.74 59.56 -65.06
N LEU A 284 -19.31 60.82 -64.95
CA LEU A 284 -18.28 61.23 -63.98
C LEU A 284 -18.75 61.05 -62.52
N SER A 285 -20.01 61.36 -62.22
CA SER A 285 -20.59 61.16 -60.88
C SER A 285 -20.62 59.66 -60.50
N LEU A 286 -21.03 58.80 -61.44
CA LEU A 286 -21.02 57.35 -61.25
C LEU A 286 -19.59 56.82 -61.05
N GLN A 287 -18.63 57.34 -61.83
CA GLN A 287 -17.21 56.96 -61.74
C GLN A 287 -16.60 57.35 -60.40
N LEU A 288 -16.94 58.52 -59.88
CA LEU A 288 -16.57 58.96 -58.53
C LEU A 288 -17.20 58.07 -57.45
N LYS A 289 -18.47 57.67 -57.61
CA LYS A 289 -19.15 56.80 -56.65
C LYS A 289 -18.58 55.38 -56.63
N ILE A 290 -18.22 54.85 -57.80
CA ILE A 290 -17.55 53.55 -57.92
C ILE A 290 -16.17 53.61 -57.25
N SER A 291 -15.38 54.66 -57.51
CA SER A 291 -14.08 54.85 -56.87
C SER A 291 -14.20 54.99 -55.34
N GLU A 292 -15.18 55.75 -54.83
CA GLU A 292 -15.45 55.87 -53.38
C GLU A 292 -15.79 54.52 -52.74
N LEU A 293 -16.61 53.70 -53.40
CA LEU A 293 -16.98 52.38 -52.89
C LEU A 293 -15.80 51.41 -52.90
N LEU A 294 -14.97 51.44 -53.94
CA LEU A 294 -13.76 50.64 -54.01
C LEU A 294 -12.77 51.02 -52.90
N SER A 295 -12.53 52.32 -52.67
CA SER A 295 -11.68 52.77 -51.56
C SER A 295 -12.24 52.35 -50.19
N ARG A 296 -13.57 52.38 -49.99
CA ARG A 296 -14.19 51.89 -48.75
C ARG A 296 -14.06 50.38 -48.56
N LEU A 297 -14.10 49.60 -49.63
CA LEU A 297 -13.89 48.15 -49.57
C LEU A 297 -12.44 47.84 -49.24
N GLU A 298 -11.47 48.51 -49.88
CA GLU A 298 -10.05 48.37 -49.59
C GLU A 298 -9.72 48.75 -48.14
N GLN A 299 -10.31 49.84 -47.62
CA GLN A 299 -10.17 50.22 -46.21
C GLN A 299 -10.73 49.16 -45.25
N ARG A 300 -11.87 48.54 -45.59
CA ARG A 300 -12.46 47.45 -44.80
C ARG A 300 -11.60 46.19 -44.86
N GLU A 301 -11.03 45.86 -46.01
CA GLU A 301 -10.13 44.71 -46.17
C GLU A 301 -8.86 44.88 -45.32
N ILE A 302 -8.25 46.07 -45.32
CA ILE A 302 -7.10 46.39 -44.47
C ILE A 302 -7.47 46.29 -42.98
N THR A 303 -8.66 46.78 -42.60
CA THR A 303 -9.15 46.68 -41.21
C THR A 303 -9.41 45.24 -40.78
N ILE A 304 -9.90 44.39 -41.69
CA ILE A 304 -10.10 42.95 -41.45
C ILE A 304 -8.74 42.25 -41.30
N LYS A 305 -7.78 42.50 -42.20
CA LYS A 305 -6.42 41.95 -42.12
C LYS A 305 -5.71 42.35 -40.82
N GLN A 306 -5.81 43.61 -40.39
CA GLN A 306 -5.26 44.05 -39.10
C GLN A 306 -5.95 43.40 -37.89
N LYS A 307 -7.25 43.08 -37.99
CA LYS A 307 -7.97 42.31 -36.96
C LYS A 307 -7.59 40.83 -36.94
N GLU A 308 -7.32 40.22 -38.09
CA GLU A 308 -6.80 38.84 -38.18
C GLU A 308 -5.36 38.71 -37.66
N GLU A 309 -4.54 39.77 -37.79
CA GLU A 309 -3.20 39.81 -37.18
C GLU A 309 -3.23 40.09 -35.66
N SER A 310 -4.17 40.92 -35.18
CA SER A 310 -4.29 41.27 -33.75
C SER A 310 -5.02 40.19 -32.91
N HIS A 311 -5.97 39.47 -33.51
CA HIS A 311 -6.60 38.30 -32.94
C HIS A 311 -6.19 37.09 -33.78
N GLY A 312 -5.07 36.47 -33.42
CA GLY A 312 -4.46 35.38 -34.17
C GLY A 312 -5.49 34.34 -34.62
N SER A 313 -5.48 34.07 -35.93
CA SER A 313 -6.32 33.06 -36.59
C SER A 313 -6.39 31.76 -35.78
N PRO A 314 -7.58 31.14 -35.60
CA PRO A 314 -7.74 29.87 -34.88
C PRO A 314 -6.79 28.76 -35.38
N PHE A 315 -6.36 28.85 -36.64
CA PHE A 315 -5.45 27.91 -37.27
C PHE A 315 -4.00 28.03 -36.76
N VAL A 316 -3.54 29.25 -36.44
CA VAL A 316 -2.19 29.49 -35.92
C VAL A 316 -2.05 28.98 -34.48
N TRP A 317 -3.12 29.07 -33.69
CA TRP A 317 -3.20 28.47 -32.35
C TRP A 317 -3.13 26.94 -32.41
N LEU A 318 -3.86 26.31 -33.33
CA LEU A 318 -3.85 24.85 -33.49
C LEU A 318 -2.44 24.33 -33.87
N CYS A 319 -1.72 25.05 -34.73
CA CYS A 319 -0.36 24.69 -35.12
C CYS A 319 0.66 24.90 -33.98
N ARG A 320 0.53 25.93 -33.15
CA ARG A 320 1.43 26.12 -31.99
C ARG A 320 1.20 25.08 -30.88
N TYR A 321 -0.05 24.70 -30.61
CA TYR A 321 -0.36 23.66 -29.62
C TYR A 321 0.08 22.26 -30.08
N ARG A 322 0.10 21.99 -31.39
CA ARG A 322 0.55 20.71 -31.97
C ARG A 322 2.04 20.43 -31.75
N ASN A 323 2.89 21.47 -31.71
CA ASN A 323 4.32 21.30 -31.42
C ASN A 323 4.66 21.21 -29.92
N GLN A 324 3.73 21.58 -29.04
CA GLN A 324 3.94 21.55 -27.58
C GLN A 324 3.47 20.23 -26.94
N TYR A 325 2.67 19.44 -27.65
CA TYR A 325 2.18 18.12 -27.20
C TYR A 325 2.26 17.08 -28.33
N PRO A 326 3.33 16.26 -28.37
CA PRO A 326 3.57 15.27 -29.42
C PRO A 326 2.42 14.24 -29.59
N ILE A 327 1.67 13.96 -28.52
CA ILE A 327 0.54 13.03 -28.52
C ILE A 327 -0.63 13.48 -29.41
N LEU A 328 -0.76 14.77 -29.69
CA LEU A 328 -1.83 15.29 -30.55
C LEU A 328 -1.61 14.94 -32.03
N GLY A 329 -0.38 14.57 -32.42
CA GLY A 329 -0.09 14.04 -33.75
C GLY A 329 -0.62 12.61 -33.99
N LEU A 330 -0.95 11.88 -32.92
CA LEU A 330 -1.50 10.51 -32.99
C LEU A 330 -3.00 10.48 -33.30
N LEU A 331 -3.68 11.63 -33.22
CA LEU A 331 -5.12 11.78 -33.49
C LEU A 331 -5.43 12.25 -34.92
N SER A 332 -4.40 12.45 -35.74
CA SER A 332 -4.55 12.80 -37.16
C SER A 332 -4.55 11.52 -38.00
N ASP A 333 -5.46 11.41 -38.97
CA ASP A 333 -5.68 10.22 -39.82
C ASP A 333 -4.48 9.80 -40.69
N ASP A 334 -3.35 10.51 -40.63
CA ASP A 334 -2.13 10.23 -41.39
C ASP A 334 -1.18 9.21 -40.72
N TYR A 335 -1.60 8.54 -39.64
CA TYR A 335 -0.79 7.52 -38.99
C TYR A 335 -0.65 6.29 -39.89
N GLN A 336 0.41 6.24 -40.68
CA GLN A 336 0.86 4.99 -41.28
C GLN A 336 1.44 4.10 -40.19
N ALA A 337 0.66 3.08 -39.79
CA ALA A 337 1.09 2.02 -38.90
C ALA A 337 2.29 1.28 -39.52
N THR A 338 3.51 1.65 -39.13
CA THR A 338 4.66 0.80 -39.37
C THR A 338 4.62 -0.34 -38.35
N SER A 339 4.40 -1.55 -38.89
CA SER A 339 4.29 -2.83 -38.20
C SER A 339 5.43 -3.07 -37.19
N PRO A 340 5.16 -3.72 -36.04
CA PRO A 340 6.06 -3.74 -34.90
C PRO A 340 7.28 -4.61 -35.17
N VAL A 341 8.46 -4.00 -35.18
CA VAL A 341 9.73 -4.74 -35.16
C VAL A 341 9.98 -5.25 -33.74
N LYS A 342 10.04 -6.57 -33.69
CA LYS A 342 10.45 -7.45 -32.60
C LYS A 342 11.70 -6.93 -31.88
N GLU A 343 11.63 -6.92 -30.54
CA GLU A 343 12.67 -7.15 -29.53
C GLU A 343 12.48 -6.19 -28.34
N ALA A 344 11.99 -6.73 -27.22
CA ALA A 344 11.98 -6.03 -25.96
C ALA A 344 13.43 -5.89 -25.44
N LYS A 345 14.04 -4.72 -25.65
CA LYS A 345 15.25 -4.33 -24.95
C LYS A 345 14.88 -3.47 -23.75
N THR A 346 14.98 -4.07 -22.56
CA THR A 346 14.98 -3.35 -21.29
C THR A 346 16.24 -2.50 -21.22
N ILE A 347 16.09 -1.18 -21.29
CA ILE A 347 17.20 -0.25 -21.02
C ILE A 347 17.19 0.02 -19.52
N VAL A 348 18.16 -0.54 -18.81
CA VAL A 348 18.46 -0.20 -17.41
C VAL A 348 19.22 1.12 -17.42
N ILE A 349 18.62 2.18 -16.87
CA ILE A 349 19.32 3.46 -16.66
C ILE A 349 19.81 3.45 -15.22
N GLU A 350 21.09 3.12 -15.03
CA GLU A 350 21.79 3.36 -13.77
C GLU A 350 21.95 4.87 -13.55
N ARG A 351 21.56 5.38 -12.39
CA ARG A 351 21.87 6.76 -11.98
C ARG A 351 23.34 6.85 -11.61
N THR A 352 24.18 7.32 -12.52
CA THR A 352 25.54 7.77 -12.20
C THR A 352 25.42 9.11 -11.46
N GLY A 353 25.66 9.09 -10.15
CA GLY A 353 25.74 10.30 -9.33
C GLY A 353 27.07 11.00 -9.57
N GLU A 354 27.11 11.94 -10.50
CA GLU A 354 28.19 12.93 -10.57
C GLU A 354 27.84 14.13 -9.68
N MET A 355 28.53 14.23 -8.55
CA MET A 355 28.56 15.43 -7.73
C MET A 355 29.32 16.52 -8.49
N ILE A 356 28.62 17.57 -8.89
CA ILE A 356 29.23 18.79 -9.43
C ILE A 356 29.94 19.50 -8.27
N ASN A 357 31.27 19.40 -8.21
CA ASN A 357 32.08 20.30 -7.39
C ASN A 357 32.10 21.68 -8.06
N GLN A 358 31.59 22.71 -7.37
CA GLN A 358 31.83 24.10 -7.74
C GLN A 358 33.20 24.54 -7.21
N VAL A 359 33.94 25.19 -8.12
CA VAL A 359 35.25 25.85 -7.92
C VAL A 359 35.13 27.10 -7.07
#